data_AF-A0A7C2QJ62-F1
#
_entry.id   AF-A0A7C2QJ62-F1
#
_cell.length_a   1.000
_cell.length_b   1.000
_cell.length_c   1.000
_cell.angle_alpha   90.00
_cell.angle_beta   90.00
_cell.angle_gamma   90.00
#
_symmetry.space_group_name_H-M   'P 1'
#
loop_
_entity.id
_entity.type
_entity.pdbx_description
1 polymer ?
#
loop_
_entity_poly.entity_id
_entity_poly.type
_entity_poly.pdbx_seq_one_letter_code
_entity_poly.pdbx_strand_id
1 'polypeptide(L)'
;MESRIRTSRFSGLTGQVTLNLYREAVSLRFQNGKITRIVSRGLIGETACMIPPFAAVQLFFGHRSLQELEGIYPDVWVKGGEREIIELLFPKVNAFLHTNY
;
A
#
# COMPACT_ATOMS: atom_id res chain seq x y z
N MET A 1 -9.55 1.29 10.53
CA MET A 1 -8.17 0.91 10.11
C MET A 1 -7.41 0.12 11.18
N GLU A 2 -7.38 0.54 12.46
CA GLU A 2 -6.61 -0.16 13.51
C GLU A 2 -7.13 -1.56 13.90
N SER A 3 -8.44 -1.82 13.80
CA SER A 3 -9.00 -3.11 14.25
C SER A 3 -8.63 -4.32 13.36
N ARG A 4 -8.13 -4.10 12.14
CA ARG A 4 -7.83 -5.18 11.17
C ARG A 4 -6.40 -5.71 11.30
N ILE A 5 -5.48 -4.89 11.81
CA ILE A 5 -4.09 -5.30 12.06
C ILE A 5 -4.01 -6.26 13.25
N ARG A 6 -4.92 -6.11 14.23
CA ARG A 6 -4.96 -6.96 15.44
C ARG A 6 -5.45 -8.40 15.21
N THR A 7 -6.15 -8.65 14.10
CA THR A 7 -6.75 -9.96 13.79
C THR A 7 -5.96 -10.74 12.73
N SER A 8 -5.01 -10.10 12.04
CA SER A 8 -4.21 -10.77 11.00
C SER A 8 -2.82 -11.15 11.53
N ARG A 9 -2.15 -12.09 10.85
CA ARG A 9 -0.79 -12.63 11.13
C ARG A 9 0.35 -11.59 11.24
N PHE A 10 0.01 -10.30 11.15
CA PHE A 10 0.89 -9.14 11.06
C PHE A 10 0.82 -8.22 12.29
N SER A 11 0.26 -8.68 13.42
CA SER A 11 0.25 -7.96 14.73
C SER A 11 1.63 -7.53 15.25
N GLY A 12 2.73 -7.91 14.59
CA GLY A 12 4.10 -7.48 14.90
C GLY A 12 4.87 -6.91 13.70
N LEU A 13 4.22 -6.59 12.57
CA LEU A 13 4.90 -6.12 11.37
C LEU A 13 5.72 -4.86 11.70
N THR A 14 7.04 -5.03 11.66
CA THR A 14 8.03 -4.00 11.91
C THR A 14 8.93 -3.97 10.70
N GLY A 15 8.92 -2.87 9.96
CA GLY A 15 9.55 -2.81 8.65
C GLY A 15 9.36 -1.45 7.98
N GLN A 16 9.92 -1.33 6.78
CA GLN A 16 9.78 -0.14 5.97
C GLN A 16 9.32 -0.55 4.58
N VAL A 17 8.22 0.05 4.11
CA VAL A 17 7.72 -0.10 2.74
C VAL A 17 7.98 1.21 2.03
N THR A 18 8.50 1.16 0.81
CA THR A 18 8.73 2.36 -0.01
C THR A 18 7.92 2.25 -1.28
N LEU A 19 6.98 3.17 -1.47
CA LEU A 19 6.15 3.31 -2.65
C LEU A 19 6.84 4.32 -3.57
N ASN A 20 7.16 3.93 -4.80
CA ASN A 20 7.70 4.86 -5.78
C ASN A 20 6.64 5.22 -6.83
N LEU A 21 6.31 6.50 -6.87
CA LEU A 21 5.35 7.15 -7.76
C LEU A 21 6.02 7.74 -9.00
N TYR A 22 7.19 7.21 -9.38
CA TYR A 22 8.13 7.68 -10.41
C TYR A 22 8.74 9.05 -10.14
N ARG A 23 7.91 10.06 -9.87
CA ARG A 23 8.30 11.45 -9.62
C ARG A 23 8.59 11.71 -8.16
N GLU A 24 7.97 10.93 -7.28
CA GLU A 24 8.15 11.00 -5.84
C GLU A 24 8.09 9.60 -5.25
N ALA A 25 8.76 9.41 -4.13
CA ALA A 25 8.62 8.20 -3.34
C ALA A 25 8.28 8.51 -1.90
N VAL A 26 7.45 7.65 -1.34
CA VAL A 26 6.99 7.73 0.04
C VAL A 26 7.38 6.45 0.74
N SER A 27 8.17 6.56 1.80
CA SER A 27 8.39 5.41 2.69
C SER A 27 7.56 5.51 3.95
N LEU A 28 6.88 4.42 4.23
CA LEU A 28 6.12 4.19 5.44
C LEU A 28 6.94 3.26 6.33
N ARG A 29 7.19 3.69 7.57
CA ARG A 29 7.82 2.87 8.60
C ARG A 29 6.75 2.35 9.54
N PHE A 30 6.75 1.03 9.73
CA PHE A 30 5.87 0.30 10.61
C PHE A 30 6.63 -0.16 11.85
N GLN A 31 6.02 -0.03 13.02
CA GLN A 31 6.46 -0.68 14.25
C GLN A 31 5.23 -1.24 14.97
N ASN A 32 5.28 -2.52 15.35
CA ASN A 32 4.17 -3.22 16.02
C ASN A 32 2.83 -3.05 15.31
N GLY A 33 2.82 -3.14 13.98
CA GLY A 33 1.58 -3.00 13.20
C GLY A 33 1.00 -1.59 13.18
N LYS A 34 1.74 -0.56 13.62
CA LYS A 34 1.33 0.85 13.47
C LYS A 34 2.32 1.60 12.58
N ILE A 35 1.80 2.50 11.75
CA ILE A 35 2.63 3.44 11.00
C ILE A 35 3.22 4.42 12.01
N THR A 36 4.53 4.34 12.25
CA THR A 36 5.22 5.24 13.18
C THR A 36 5.76 6.47 12.46
N ARG A 37 6.08 6.35 11.17
CA ARG A 37 6.68 7.44 10.41
C ARG A 37 6.35 7.34 8.92
N ILE A 38 6.09 8.48 8.32
CA ILE A 38 5.91 8.64 6.88
C ILE A 38 6.96 9.65 6.43
N VAL A 39 7.76 9.31 5.43
CA VAL A 39 8.82 10.17 4.91
C VAL A 39 8.73 10.21 3.40
N SER A 40 8.51 11.39 2.84
CA SER A 40 8.73 11.66 1.43
C SER A 40 10.23 11.67 1.16
N ARG A 41 10.65 10.87 0.19
CA ARG A 41 12.04 10.76 -0.26
C ARG A 41 12.30 11.51 -1.57
N GLY A 42 11.27 12.13 -2.16
CA GLY A 42 11.36 12.77 -3.46
C GLY A 42 11.64 11.75 -4.58
N LEU A 43 12.31 12.18 -5.64
CA LEU A 43 12.68 11.31 -6.74
C LEU A 43 13.77 10.31 -6.29
N ILE A 44 13.42 9.03 -6.24
CA ILE A 44 14.38 7.94 -6.01
C ILE A 44 14.36 6.99 -7.20
N GLY A 45 15.46 6.26 -7.41
CA GLY A 45 15.60 5.27 -8.47
C GLY A 45 14.73 4.03 -8.25
N GLU A 46 15.12 2.92 -8.86
CA GLU A 46 14.33 1.70 -8.82
C GLU A 46 14.14 1.17 -7.40
N THR A 47 12.88 0.90 -7.04
CA THR A 47 12.48 0.33 -5.77
C THR A 47 11.69 -0.94 -5.99
N ALA A 48 11.45 -1.67 -4.92
CA ALA A 48 10.70 -2.91 -5.00
C ALA A 48 9.17 -2.72 -5.11
N CYS A 49 8.69 -1.47 -5.10
CA CYS A 49 7.33 -1.10 -5.49
C CYS A 49 7.38 0.11 -6.42
N MET A 50 6.95 -0.09 -7.67
CA MET A 50 6.77 0.97 -8.68
C MET A 50 5.32 1.02 -9.10
N ILE A 51 4.69 2.17 -8.86
CA ILE A 51 3.27 2.38 -9.14
C ILE A 51 3.12 3.82 -9.64
N PRO A 52 2.55 4.07 -10.82
CA PRO A 52 2.32 5.43 -11.28
C PRO A 52 1.33 6.17 -10.35
N PRO A 53 1.42 7.51 -10.27
CA PRO A 53 0.67 8.29 -9.30
C PRO A 53 -0.85 8.12 -9.44
N PHE A 54 -1.36 7.96 -10.65
CA PHE A 54 -2.79 7.72 -10.89
C PHE A 54 -3.26 6.35 -10.37
N ALA A 55 -2.45 5.31 -10.51
CA ALA A 55 -2.77 3.96 -10.04
C ALA A 55 -2.64 3.87 -8.51
N ALA A 56 -1.65 4.58 -7.95
CA ALA A 56 -1.47 4.66 -6.51
C ALA A 56 -2.69 5.27 -5.82
N VAL A 57 -3.31 6.30 -6.41
CA VAL A 57 -4.58 6.87 -5.92
C VAL A 57 -5.67 5.79 -5.87
N GLN A 58 -5.85 5.01 -6.94
CA GLN A 58 -6.85 3.94 -6.98
C GLN A 58 -6.61 2.86 -5.92
N LEU A 59 -5.34 2.53 -5.66
CA LEU A 59 -4.93 1.61 -4.60
C LEU A 59 -5.21 2.18 -3.22
N PHE A 60 -4.83 3.44 -2.96
CA PHE A 60 -5.01 4.09 -1.65
C PHE A 60 -6.48 4.22 -1.25
N PHE A 61 -7.37 4.49 -2.21
CA PHE A 61 -8.81 4.48 -1.99
C PHE A 61 -9.41 3.07 -1.95
N GLY A 62 -8.61 2.03 -2.20
CA GLY A 62 -9.03 0.64 -2.29
C GLY A 62 -10.07 0.39 -3.39
N HIS A 63 -10.09 1.24 -4.41
CA HIS A 63 -10.94 1.11 -5.60
C HIS A 63 -10.54 -0.11 -6.43
N ARG A 64 -9.23 -0.39 -6.51
CA ARG A 64 -8.66 -1.56 -7.19
C ARG A 64 -7.62 -2.23 -6.30
N SER A 65 -7.56 -3.57 -6.37
CA SER A 65 -6.48 -4.34 -5.77
C SER A 65 -5.19 -4.12 -6.56
N LEU A 66 -4.04 -4.34 -5.92
CA LEU A 66 -2.74 -4.31 -6.59
C LEU A 66 -2.70 -5.25 -7.81
N GLN A 67 -3.23 -6.47 -7.65
CA GLN A 67 -3.32 -7.44 -8.75
C GLN A 67 -4.10 -6.92 -9.97
N GLU A 68 -5.16 -6.14 -9.75
CA GLU A 68 -5.92 -5.55 -10.87
C GLU A 68 -5.12 -4.43 -11.54
N LEU A 69 -4.38 -3.64 -10.76
CA LEU A 69 -3.55 -2.56 -11.30
C LEU A 69 -2.39 -3.10 -12.14
N GLU A 70 -1.75 -4.21 -11.72
CA GLU A 70 -0.70 -4.89 -12.51
C GLU A 70 -1.25 -5.42 -13.84
N GLY A 71 -2.52 -5.84 -13.90
CA GLY A 71 -3.14 -6.29 -15.14
C GLY A 71 -3.56 -5.16 -16.09
N ILE A 72 -3.80 -3.95 -15.57
CA ILE A 72 -4.21 -2.78 -16.35
C ILE A 72 -3.00 -1.96 -16.80
N TYR A 73 -1.99 -1.86 -15.95
CA TYR A 73 -0.82 -1.03 -16.14
C TYR A 73 0.44 -1.90 -16.10
N PRO A 74 1.13 -2.12 -17.23
CA PRO A 74 2.33 -2.95 -17.28
C PRO A 74 3.50 -2.35 -16.47
N ASP A 75 3.45 -1.04 -16.22
CA ASP A 75 4.39 -0.30 -15.39
C ASP A 75 4.13 -0.44 -13.87
N VAL A 76 3.06 -1.14 -13.46
CA VAL A 76 2.79 -1.43 -12.04
C VAL A 76 3.41 -2.77 -11.69
N TRP A 77 4.30 -2.78 -10.70
CA TRP A 77 4.83 -4.03 -10.15
C TRP A 77 5.33 -3.85 -8.73
N VAL A 78 5.18 -4.91 -7.93
CA VAL A 78 5.63 -4.96 -6.53
C VAL A 78 6.30 -6.31 -6.28
N LYS A 79 7.49 -6.29 -5.67
CA LYS A 79 8.16 -7.52 -5.25
C LYS A 79 7.33 -8.23 -4.17
N GLY A 80 7.29 -9.56 -4.23
CA GLY A 80 6.42 -10.38 -3.41
C GLY A 80 6.48 -10.11 -1.89
N GLY A 81 7.64 -9.73 -1.35
CA GLY A 81 7.78 -9.41 0.08
C GLY A 81 7.05 -8.13 0.52
N GLU A 82 6.96 -7.13 -0.35
CA GLU A 82 6.24 -5.88 -0.08
C GLU A 82 4.78 -5.96 -0.52
N ARG A 83 4.47 -6.86 -1.46
CA ARG A 83 3.11 -7.12 -1.94
C ARG A 83 2.16 -7.44 -0.80
N GLU A 84 2.49 -8.43 0.04
CA GLU A 84 1.60 -8.85 1.12
C GLU A 84 1.32 -7.71 2.09
N ILE A 85 2.32 -6.86 2.36
CA ILE A 85 2.18 -5.70 3.22
C ILE A 85 1.27 -4.65 2.57
N ILE A 86 1.47 -4.37 1.28
CA ILE A 86 0.67 -3.39 0.53
C ILE A 86 -0.79 -3.84 0.41
N GLU A 87 -1.04 -5.11 0.08
CA GLU A 87 -2.41 -5.65 0.00
C GLU A 87 -3.09 -5.69 1.37
N LEU A 88 -2.33 -5.84 2.46
CA LEU A 88 -2.85 -5.74 3.81
C LEU A 88 -3.18 -4.30 4.23
N LEU A 89 -2.37 -3.32 3.84
CA LEU A 89 -2.56 -1.91 4.16
C LEU A 89 -3.66 -1.26 3.32
N PHE A 90 -3.68 -1.57 2.04
CA PHE A 90 -4.61 -1.05 1.04
C PHE A 90 -5.40 -2.19 0.38
N PRO A 91 -6.16 -2.97 1.16
CA PRO A 91 -7.01 -3.98 0.56
C PRO A 91 -8.11 -3.29 -0.22
N LYS A 92 -8.56 -3.96 -1.28
CA LYS A 92 -9.75 -3.53 -2.02
C LYS A 92 -10.92 -3.42 -1.05
N VAL A 93 -11.42 -2.20 -0.89
CA VAL A 93 -12.63 -1.95 -0.12
C VAL A 93 -13.76 -2.04 -1.12
N ASN A 94 -14.53 -3.12 -1.05
CA ASN A 94 -15.89 -3.05 -1.58
C ASN A 94 -16.58 -1.96 -0.76
N ALA A 95 -16.99 -0.88 -1.42
CA ALA A 95 -17.66 0.24 -0.78
C ALA A 95 -18.84 -0.28 0.04
N PHE A 96 -18.63 -0.45 1.35
CA PHE A 96 -19.69 -0.77 2.27
C PHE A 96 -20.36 0.57 2.55
N LEU A 97 -21.50 0.81 1.90
CA LEU A 97 -22.43 1.82 2.36
C LEU A 97 -22.81 1.41 3.78
N HIS A 98 -22.23 2.09 4.77
CA HIS A 98 -22.70 1.98 6.14
C HIS A 98 -24.05 2.69 6.21
N THR A 99 -25.10 2.00 5.80
CA THR A 99 -26.47 2.40 6.09
C THR A 99 -26.63 2.22 7.60
N ASN A 100 -26.52 3.32 8.32
CA ASN A 100 -26.89 3.40 9.72
C ASN A 100 -28.42 3.38 9.76
N TYR A 101 -29.03 2.27 10.19
CA TYR A 101 -30.47 2.13 10.43
C TYR A 101 -30.70 1.98 11.94
#